data_AF-A0A4Y2T7L6-F1
#
_entry.id   AF-A0A4Y2T7L6-F1
#
_cell.length_a   1.000
_cell.length_b   1.000
_cell.length_c   1.000
_cell.angle_alpha   90.00
_cell.angle_beta   90.00
_cell.angle_gamma   90.00
#
_symmetry.space_group_name_H-M   'P 1'
#
loop_
_entity.id
_entity.type
_entity.pdbx_description
1 polymer ?
#
loop_
_entity_poly.entity_id
_entity_poly.type
_entity_poly.pdbx_seq_one_letter_code
_entity_poly.pdbx_strand_id
1 'polypeptide(L)'
;MIEVLAFPQLENVQPNIIFQKGRAPAHWNLEVQNILEEKLPRRWIERGGPIPWPPRSSDLTPLDFFSWGYVKNIVHQSPMCDTDELKS
;
A
#
# COMPACT_ATOMS: atom_id res chain seq x y z
N MET A 1 2.85 -2.81 11.16
CA MET A 1 2.88 -1.63 10.26
C MET A 1 1.48 -1.23 9.81
N ILE A 2 0.71 -2.09 9.12
CA ILE A 2 -0.66 -1.76 8.66
C ILE A 2 -1.58 -1.37 9.82
N GLU A 3 -1.52 -2.10 10.93
CA GLU A 3 -2.35 -1.80 12.11
C GLU A 3 -2.07 -0.42 12.73
N VAL A 4 -0.79 -0.05 12.80
CA VAL A 4 -0.35 1.16 13.52
C VAL A 4 -0.44 2.40 12.64
N LEU A 5 -0.23 2.28 11.33
CA LEU A 5 -0.18 3.43 10.41
C LEU A 5 -1.45 3.60 9.58
N ALA A 6 -2.02 2.49 9.07
CA ALA A 6 -3.12 2.59 8.10
C ALA A 6 -4.49 2.63 8.78
N PHE A 7 -4.76 1.78 9.77
CA PHE A 7 -6.11 1.70 10.35
C PHE A 7 -6.61 2.97 11.04
N PRO A 8 -5.81 3.71 11.82
CA PRO A 8 -6.27 4.97 12.41
C PRO A 8 -6.74 5.99 11.35
N GLN A 9 -6.12 5.97 10.17
CA GLN A 9 -6.50 6.86 9.07
C GLN A 9 -7.77 6.38 8.35
N LEU A 10 -7.97 5.06 8.29
CA LEU A 10 -9.09 4.44 7.60
C LEU A 10 -10.43 4.60 8.35
N GLU A 11 -10.41 4.79 9.67
CA GLU A 11 -11.62 5.03 10.47
C GLU A 11 -12.47 6.19 9.95
N ASN A 12 -11.82 7.27 9.48
CA ASN A 12 -12.49 8.48 9.00
C ASN A 12 -13.09 8.36 7.59
N VAL A 13 -12.77 7.30 6.85
CA VAL A 13 -13.18 7.11 5.45
C VAL A 13 -14.04 5.86 5.24
N GLN A 14 -14.28 5.09 6.30
CA GLN A 14 -15.21 3.96 6.26
C GLN A 14 -16.67 4.45 6.16
N PRO A 15 -17.57 3.66 5.51
CA PRO A 15 -17.31 2.39 4.83
C PRO A 15 -16.88 2.54 3.36
N ASN A 16 -16.80 3.77 2.85
CA ASN A 16 -16.58 4.07 1.42
C ASN A 16 -15.09 4.01 1.02
N ILE A 17 -14.41 2.94 1.44
CA ILE A 17 -13.00 2.73 1.13
C ILE A 17 -12.78 1.28 0.69
N ILE A 18 -11.95 1.10 -0.34
CA ILE A 18 -11.39 -0.19 -0.73
C ILE A 18 -9.89 -0.09 -0.52
N PHE A 19 -9.33 -1.00 0.28
CA PHE A 19 -7.91 -1.02 0.56
C PHE A 19 -7.16 -1.84 -0.48
N GLN A 20 -6.15 -1.26 -1.14
CA GLN A 20 -5.32 -1.97 -2.11
C GLN A 20 -3.92 -2.18 -1.56
N LYS A 21 -3.49 -3.44 -1.52
CA LYS A 21 -2.14 -3.83 -1.09
C LYS A 21 -1.31 -4.28 -2.29
N GLY A 22 -0.05 -3.81 -2.35
CA GLY A 22 0.90 -4.19 -3.39
C GLY A 22 1.21 -5.69 -3.39
N ARG A 23 1.81 -6.18 -4.49
CA ARG A 23 2.02 -7.62 -4.74
C ARG A 23 3.37 -8.17 -4.27
N ALA A 24 4.13 -7.45 -3.44
CA ALA A 24 5.45 -7.91 -3.04
C ALA A 24 5.35 -9.22 -2.23
N PRO A 25 6.16 -10.26 -2.53
CA PRO A 25 6.04 -11.57 -1.90
C PRO A 25 6.12 -11.55 -0.36
N ALA A 26 6.90 -10.61 0.21
CA ALA A 26 7.03 -10.41 1.65
C ALA A 26 5.69 -10.03 2.34
N HIS A 27 4.68 -9.64 1.56
CA HIS A 27 3.38 -9.23 2.06
C HIS A 27 2.32 -10.35 2.03
N TRP A 28 2.67 -11.52 1.48
CA TRP A 28 1.80 -12.71 1.47
C TRP A 28 1.82 -13.40 2.84
N ASN A 29 1.08 -12.85 3.80
CA ASN A 29 0.90 -13.43 5.13
C ASN A 29 -0.60 -13.64 5.40
N LEU A 30 -0.97 -14.84 5.84
CA LEU A 30 -2.35 -15.20 6.21
C LEU A 30 -2.88 -14.33 7.36
N GLU A 31 -2.02 -13.98 8.31
CA GLU A 31 -2.38 -13.12 9.44
C GLU A 31 -2.85 -11.74 8.97
N VAL A 32 -2.16 -11.15 8.00
CA VAL A 32 -2.56 -9.86 7.41
C VAL A 32 -3.90 -9.96 6.69
N GLN A 33 -4.18 -11.09 6.02
CA GLN A 33 -5.47 -11.30 5.36
C GLN A 33 -6.61 -11.40 6.39
N ASN A 34 -6.39 -12.11 7.50
CA ASN A 34 -7.38 -12.21 8.57
C ASN A 34 -7.70 -10.83 9.17
N ILE A 35 -6.67 -10.03 9.43
CA ILE A 35 -6.83 -8.67 9.96
C ILE A 35 -7.58 -7.77 8.95
N LEU A 36 -7.26 -7.86 7.66
CA LEU A 36 -7.96 -7.10 6.61
C LEU A 36 -9.42 -7.53 6.49
N GLU A 37 -9.73 -8.82 6.58
CA GLU A 37 -11.11 -9.29 6.55
C GLU A 37 -11.91 -8.86 7.80
N GLU A 38 -11.27 -8.82 8.98
CA GLU A 38 -11.90 -8.32 10.21
C GLU A 38 -12.22 -6.82 10.11
N LYS A 39 -11.24 -6.00 9.69
CA LYS A 39 -11.35 -4.53 9.71
C LYS A 39 -12.04 -3.96 8.47
N LEU A 40 -11.93 -4.65 7.33
CA LEU A 40 -12.39 -4.22 6.01
C LEU A 40 -13.08 -5.39 5.27
N PRO A 41 -14.16 -5.97 5.83
CA PRO A 41 -14.77 -7.18 5.28
C PRO A 41 -15.16 -7.00 3.82
N ARG A 42 -14.63 -7.88 2.96
CA ARG A 42 -14.82 -7.86 1.50
C ARG A 42 -14.39 -6.58 0.77
N ARG A 43 -13.65 -5.68 1.42
CA ARG A 43 -13.26 -4.35 0.89
C ARG A 43 -11.75 -4.19 0.75
N TRP A 44 -11.05 -5.24 0.33
CA TRP A 44 -9.62 -5.18 0.09
C TRP A 44 -9.21 -5.97 -1.16
N ILE A 45 -8.16 -5.46 -1.80
CA ILE A 45 -7.57 -5.97 -3.03
C ILE A 45 -6.18 -6.49 -2.71
N GLU A 46 -5.99 -7.79 -2.92
CA GLU A 46 -4.69 -8.46 -2.90
C GLU A 46 -4.80 -9.74 -3.74
N ARG A 47 -3.68 -10.45 -3.93
CA ARG A 47 -3.75 -11.85 -4.34
C ARG A 47 -4.57 -12.62 -3.28
N GLY A 48 -5.46 -13.54 -3.69
CA GLY A 48 -6.27 -14.34 -2.76
C GLY A 48 -7.31 -13.58 -1.92
N GLY A 49 -7.41 -12.26 -2.07
CA GLY A 49 -8.42 -11.46 -1.38
C GLY A 49 -9.80 -11.53 -2.03
N PRO A 50 -10.81 -10.89 -1.40
CA PRO A 50 -12.20 -10.90 -1.86
C PRO A 50 -12.38 -10.19 -3.20
N ILE A 51 -11.51 -9.21 -3.51
CA ILE A 51 -11.45 -8.57 -4.82
C ILE A 51 -10.15 -9.02 -5.49
N PRO A 52 -10.22 -9.91 -6.50
CA PRO A 52 -9.03 -10.48 -7.12
C PRO A 52 -8.28 -9.43 -7.94
N TRP A 53 -6.95 -9.39 -7.81
CA TRP A 53 -6.09 -8.52 -8.61
C TRP A 53 -5.25 -9.30 -9.63
N PRO A 54 -5.20 -8.89 -10.91
CA PRO A 54 -4.47 -9.62 -11.94
C PRO A 54 -2.95 -9.66 -11.69
N PRO A 55 -2.27 -10.75 -12.09
CA PRO A 55 -0.83 -10.90 -11.93
C PRO A 55 -0.01 -9.94 -12.77
N ARG A 56 1.11 -9.46 -12.19
CA ARG A 56 2.08 -8.52 -12.79
C ARG A 56 1.48 -7.17 -13.20
N SER A 57 0.52 -6.69 -12.43
CA SER A 57 -0.14 -5.40 -12.67
C SER A 57 0.43 -4.30 -11.77
N SER A 58 1.77 -4.18 -11.71
CA SER A 58 2.44 -3.06 -11.04
C SER A 58 1.95 -1.72 -11.60
N ASP A 59 1.68 -1.67 -12.91
CA ASP A 59 1.20 -0.48 -13.61
C ASP A 59 -0.22 -0.05 -13.19
N LEU A 60 -0.93 -0.90 -12.44
CA LEU A 60 -2.29 -0.64 -11.98
C LEU A 60 -2.34 -0.21 -10.50
N THR A 61 -1.22 -0.16 -9.77
CA THR A 61 -1.21 0.47 -8.44
C THR A 61 -0.82 1.94 -8.61
N PRO A 62 -1.61 2.90 -8.11
CA PRO A 62 -1.25 4.31 -8.18
C PRO A 62 0.12 4.60 -7.54
N LEU A 63 0.48 3.82 -6.51
CA LEU A 63 1.76 3.92 -5.82
C LEU A 63 2.94 3.56 -6.72
N ASP A 64 2.87 2.44 -7.44
CA ASP A 64 3.95 1.97 -8.32
C ASP A 64 3.99 2.76 -9.63
N PHE A 65 2.82 3.11 -10.20
CA PHE A 65 2.72 3.83 -11.48
C PHE A 65 3.09 5.32 -11.36
N PHE A 66 2.58 6.01 -10.34
CA PHE A 66 2.72 7.47 -10.24
C PHE A 66 3.66 7.87 -9.10
N SER A 67 3.35 7.49 -7.87
CA SER A 67 4.05 8.02 -6.69
C SER A 67 5.53 7.67 -6.67
N TRP A 68 5.89 6.42 -6.98
CA TRP A 68 7.30 6.01 -6.97
C TRP A 68 8.12 6.70 -8.07
N GLY A 69 7.53 6.93 -9.25
CA GLY A 69 8.15 7.72 -10.31
C GLY A 69 8.38 9.18 -9.90
N TYR A 70 7.38 9.79 -9.27
CA TYR A 70 7.45 11.16 -8.75
C TYR A 70 8.51 11.31 -7.65
N VAL A 71 8.46 10.45 -6.62
CA VAL A 71 9.44 10.45 -5.52
C VAL A 71 10.85 10.23 -6.05
N LYS A 72 11.03 9.28 -6.97
CA LYS A 72 12.33 9.04 -7.59
C LYS A 72 12.85 10.31 -8.29
N ASN A 73 12.00 11.01 -9.03
CA ASN A 73 12.41 12.25 -9.70
C ASN A 73 12.89 13.31 -8.69
N ILE A 74 12.21 13.47 -7.54
CA ILE A 74 12.62 14.42 -6.50
C ILE A 74 13.96 13.99 -5.87
N VAL A 75 14.10 12.73 -5.47
CA VAL A 75 15.30 12.23 -4.80
C VAL A 75 16.54 12.34 -5.69
N HIS A 76 16.39 12.30 -7.01
CA HIS A 76 17.51 12.42 -7.95
C HIS A 76 17.84 13.87 -8.38
N GLN A 77 17.10 14.88 -7.89
CA GLN A 77 17.38 16.28 -8.23
C GLN A 77 18.65 16.82 -7.55
N SER A 78 18.98 16.31 -6.36
CA SER A 78 20.14 16.72 -5.58
C SER A 78 20.79 15.51 -4.92
N PRO A 79 22.13 15.45 -4.81
CA PRO A 79 22.79 14.45 -3.99
C PRO A 79 22.33 14.60 -2.53
N MET A 80 21.67 13.57 -2.01
CA MET A 80 21.29 13.49 -0.60
C MET A 80 22.53 13.05 0.20
N CYS A 81 22.87 13.76 1.26
CA CYS A 81 24.03 13.44 2.10
C CYS A 81 23.67 12.52 3.28
N ASP A 82 22.41 12.52 3.73
CA ASP A 82 21.97 11.72 4.87
C ASP A 82 20.49 11.29 4.79
N THR A 83 20.14 10.26 5.56
CA THR A 83 18.79 9.70 5.66
C THR A 83 17.79 10.62 6.33
N ASP A 84 18.22 11.61 7.11
CA ASP A 84 17.30 12.56 7.73
C ASP A 84 16.80 13.61 6.73
N GLU A 85 17.60 13.97 5.72
CA GLU A 85 17.16 14.77 4.58
C GLU A 85 16.10 14.03 3.73
N LEU A 86 16.18 12.71 3.67
CA LEU A 86 15.21 11.87 2.95
C LEU A 86 13.86 11.72 3.67
N LYS A 87 13.85 11.84 5.00
CA LYS A 87 12.65 11.69 5.84
C LYS A 87 11.90 13.01 6.09
N SER A 88 12.57 14.15 5.84
CA SER A 88 12.01 15.50 5.99
C SER A 88 10.91 15.78 4.97
#